data_AF-A0A6M3XV82-F1
#
_entry.id   AF-A0A6M3XV82-F1
#
_cell.length_a   1.000
_cell.length_b   1.000
_cell.length_c   1.000
_cell.angle_alpha   90.00
_cell.angle_beta   90.00
_cell.angle_gamma   90.00
#
_symmetry.space_group_name_H-M   'P 1'
#
loop_
_entity.id
_entity.type
_entity.pdbx_description
1 polymer ?
#
loop_
_entity_poly.entity_id
_entity_poly.type
_entity_poly.pdbx_seq_one_letter_code
_entity_poly.pdbx_strand_id
1 'polypeptide(L)'
;MKFTDEEYISLHNAGLSDTLISKILGVSRSTTRQRRLVLNLLPHFSNFKGQKARELKDVKRQWREFLDYHMEAKHNWRINNLNRYREYERRRWYWRKKYK
;
A
#
# COMPACT_ATOMS: atom_id res chain seq x y z
N MET A 1 -9.26 12.35 -6.95
CA MET A 1 -8.17 11.54 -7.53
C MET A 1 -7.62 10.62 -6.44
N LYS A 2 -7.23 9.37 -6.72
CA LYS A 2 -6.85 8.38 -5.68
C LYS A 2 -5.38 8.52 -5.18
N PHE A 3 -4.56 9.33 -5.83
CA PHE A 3 -3.14 9.58 -5.53
C PHE A 3 -2.75 10.95 -6.10
N THR A 4 -1.64 11.55 -5.67
CA THR A 4 -1.14 12.85 -6.17
C THR A 4 -0.10 12.69 -7.27
N ASP A 5 0.20 13.77 -8.01
CA ASP A 5 1.25 13.74 -9.03
C ASP A 5 2.64 13.57 -8.44
N GLU A 6 2.87 14.17 -7.28
CA GLU A 6 4.13 14.05 -6.55
C GLU A 6 4.39 12.59 -6.15
N GLU A 7 3.37 11.88 -5.68
CA GLU A 7 3.43 10.45 -5.38
C GLU A 7 3.78 9.64 -6.63
N TYR A 8 3.15 9.95 -7.77
CA TYR A 8 3.44 9.28 -9.03
C TYR A 8 4.88 9.52 -9.49
N ILE A 9 5.33 10.78 -9.47
CA ILE A 9 6.66 11.20 -9.94
C ILE A 9 7.74 10.56 -9.08
N SER A 10 7.56 10.53 -7.76
CA SER A 10 8.51 9.87 -6.84
C SER A 10 8.70 8.39 -7.19
N LEU A 11 7.60 7.66 -7.39
CA LEU A 11 7.64 6.24 -7.76
C LEU A 11 8.21 6.02 -9.17
N HIS A 12 7.90 6.90 -10.11
CA HIS A 12 8.42 6.83 -11.48
C HIS A 12 9.93 7.11 -11.52
N ASN A 13 10.41 8.12 -10.80
CA ASN A 13 11.84 8.44 -10.65
C ASN A 13 12.64 7.31 -9.96
N ALA A 14 11.99 6.52 -9.10
CA ALA A 14 12.56 5.29 -8.54
C ALA A 14 12.71 4.15 -9.58
N GLY A 15 12.35 4.39 -10.84
CA GLY A 15 12.47 3.44 -11.95
C GLY A 15 11.38 2.38 -11.99
N LEU A 16 10.26 2.60 -11.28
CA LEU A 16 9.16 1.64 -11.24
C LEU A 16 8.31 1.72 -12.52
N SER A 17 7.89 0.56 -13.01
CA SER A 17 6.99 0.49 -14.16
C SER A 17 5.54 0.77 -13.75
N ASP A 18 4.72 1.20 -14.70
CA ASP A 18 3.29 1.48 -14.50
C ASP A 18 2.54 0.30 -13.84
N THR A 19 2.99 -0.94 -14.06
CA THR A 19 2.38 -2.13 -13.44
C THR A 19 2.68 -2.24 -11.95
N LEU A 20 3.85 -1.81 -11.50
CA LEU A 20 4.19 -1.80 -10.08
C LEU A 20 3.56 -0.59 -9.40
N ILE A 21 3.64 0.58 -10.04
CA ILE A 21 3.02 1.81 -9.55
C ILE A 21 1.51 1.60 -9.37
N SER A 22 0.82 0.92 -10.30
CA SER A 22 -0.62 0.64 -10.16
C SER A 22 -0.94 -0.23 -8.94
N LYS A 23 -0.08 -1.21 -8.64
CA LYS A 23 -0.24 -2.09 -7.47
C LYS A 23 0.00 -1.33 -6.17
N ILE A 24 1.03 -0.47 -6.12
CA ILE A 24 1.38 0.33 -4.95
C ILE A 24 0.26 1.33 -4.64
N LEU A 25 -0.23 2.05 -5.66
CA LEU A 25 -1.27 3.06 -5.50
C LEU A 25 -2.69 2.47 -5.41
N GLY A 26 -2.85 1.15 -5.53
CA GLY A 26 -4.15 0.48 -5.49
C GLY A 26 -5.11 0.92 -6.61
N VAL A 27 -4.58 1.23 -7.79
CA VAL A 27 -5.34 1.70 -8.95
C VAL A 27 -5.18 0.77 -10.14
N SER A 28 -6.03 0.95 -11.14
CA SER A 28 -5.92 0.19 -12.39
C SER A 28 -4.68 0.62 -13.19
N ARG A 29 -4.08 -0.33 -13.92
CA ARG A 29 -2.95 -0.04 -14.83
C ARG A 29 -3.27 1.03 -15.86
N SER A 30 -4.52 1.06 -16.35
CA SER A 30 -4.99 2.08 -17.29
C SER A 30 -5.00 3.47 -16.66
N THR A 31 -5.39 3.60 -15.39
CA THR A 31 -5.31 4.87 -14.64
C THR A 31 -3.86 5.35 -14.53
N THR A 32 -2.93 4.45 -14.19
CA THR A 32 -1.50 4.76 -14.08
C THR A 32 -0.91 5.18 -15.42
N ARG A 33 -1.24 4.45 -16.50
CA ARG A 33 -0.81 4.79 -17.87
C ARG A 33 -1.33 6.15 -18.31
N GLN A 34 -2.61 6.44 -18.06
CA GLN A 34 -3.19 7.75 -18.37
C GLN A 34 -2.47 8.85 -17.61
N ARG A 35 -2.17 8.63 -16.33
CA ARG A 35 -1.46 9.64 -15.54
C ARG A 35 -0.05 9.88 -16.05
N ARG A 36 0.68 8.83 -16.43
CA ARG A 36 1.99 8.93 -17.08
C ARG A 36 1.95 9.82 -18.34
N LEU A 37 0.93 9.62 -19.17
CA LEU A 37 0.75 10.39 -20.41
C LEU A 37 0.42 11.86 -20.11
N VAL A 38 -0.45 12.12 -19.13
CA VAL A 38 -0.76 13.50 -18.68
C VAL A 38 0.49 14.22 -18.16
N LEU A 39 1.39 13.49 -17.48
CA LEU A 39 2.65 14.02 -16.97
C LEU A 39 3.79 14.02 -18.02
N ASN A 40 3.52 13.61 -19.26
CA ASN A 40 4.52 13.49 -20.35
C ASN A 40 5.76 12.66 -19.98
N LEU A 41 5.59 11.64 -19.13
CA LEU A 41 6.69 10.79 -18.68
C LEU A 41 6.87 9.58 -19.62
N LEU A 42 8.12 9.25 -19.91
CA LEU A 42 8.44 8.05 -20.70
C LEU A 42 8.16 6.77 -19.89
N PRO A 43 7.68 5.70 -20.53
CA PRO A 43 7.47 4.44 -19.83
C PRO A 43 8.81 3.82 -19.43
N HIS A 44 8.93 3.39 -18.18
CA HIS A 44 10.01 2.48 -17.78
C HIS A 44 9.71 1.09 -18.34
N PHE A 45 10.35 0.75 -19.46
CA PHE A 45 10.21 -0.56 -20.09
C PHE A 45 10.73 -1.65 -19.15
N SER A 46 9.84 -2.52 -18.68
CA SER A 46 10.13 -3.58 -17.71
C SER A 46 10.96 -4.77 -18.26
N ASN A 47 11.57 -4.63 -19.44
CA ASN A 47 12.20 -5.75 -20.16
C ASN A 47 13.74 -5.76 -20.09
N PHE A 48 14.35 -5.23 -19.02
CA PHE A 48 15.79 -5.45 -18.80
C PHE A 48 16.04 -6.88 -18.28
N LYS A 49 16.42 -7.81 -19.15
CA LYS A 49 17.12 -9.05 -18.77
C LYS A 49 18.57 -8.68 -18.43
N GLY A 50 18.96 -8.69 -17.15
CA GLY A 50 20.33 -8.34 -16.70
C GLY A 50 20.43 -8.02 -15.20
N GLN A 51 21.62 -7.68 -14.69
CA GLN A 51 21.92 -7.42 -13.26
C GLN A 51 20.89 -6.50 -12.56
N LYS A 52 20.37 -5.48 -13.25
CA LYS A 52 19.30 -4.59 -12.73
C LYS A 52 18.02 -5.32 -12.30
N ALA A 53 17.69 -6.48 -12.88
CA ALA A 53 16.53 -7.28 -12.48
C ALA A 53 16.73 -8.02 -11.14
N ARG A 54 17.98 -8.29 -10.75
CA ARG A 54 18.33 -8.83 -9.42
C ARG A 54 18.25 -7.73 -8.36
N GLU A 55 18.83 -6.58 -8.63
CA GLU A 55 18.70 -5.39 -7.76
C GLU A 55 17.23 -4.99 -7.57
N LEU A 56 16.42 -5.00 -8.64
CA LEU A 56 14.97 -4.78 -8.55
C LEU A 56 14.23 -5.90 -7.79
N LYS A 57 14.75 -7.13 -7.74
CA LYS A 57 14.19 -8.21 -6.91
C LYS A 57 14.49 -7.98 -5.43
N ASP A 58 15.70 -7.55 -5.11
CA ASP A 58 16.09 -7.25 -3.73
C ASP A 58 15.40 -5.99 -3.19
N VAL A 59 15.27 -4.95 -4.03
CA VAL A 59 14.42 -3.79 -3.74
C VAL A 59 12.97 -4.26 -3.57
N LYS A 60 12.40 -5.07 -4.47
CA LYS A 60 11.04 -5.63 -4.28
C LYS A 60 10.90 -6.51 -3.03
N ARG A 61 11.96 -7.15 -2.56
CA ARG A 61 11.95 -7.97 -1.33
C ARG A 61 11.90 -7.05 -0.10
N GLN A 62 12.80 -6.07 -0.03
CA GLN A 62 12.80 -5.05 1.03
C GLN A 62 11.49 -4.25 1.06
N TRP A 63 10.93 -3.91 -0.10
CA TRP A 63 9.66 -3.20 -0.20
C TRP A 63 8.43 -4.07 0.14
N ARG A 64 8.48 -5.40 -0.06
CA ARG A 64 7.42 -6.30 0.45
C ARG A 64 7.43 -6.34 1.96
N GLU A 65 8.60 -6.48 2.58
CA GLU A 65 8.76 -6.44 4.04
C GLU A 65 8.26 -5.10 4.62
N PHE A 66 8.53 -3.98 3.92
CA PHE A 66 8.01 -2.65 4.28
C PHE A 66 6.49 -2.52 4.11
N LEU A 67 5.94 -3.03 3.00
CA LEU A 67 4.49 -2.99 2.73
C LEU A 67 3.71 -3.91 3.67
N ASP A 68 4.25 -5.09 4.00
CA ASP A 68 3.65 -6.03 4.95
C ASP A 68 3.62 -5.40 6.34
N TYR A 69 4.71 -4.77 6.80
CA TYR A 69 4.73 -3.98 8.04
C TYR A 69 3.69 -2.86 8.05
N HIS A 70 3.56 -2.11 6.95
CA HIS A 70 2.67 -0.95 6.88
C HIS A 70 1.18 -1.34 6.76
N MET A 71 0.88 -2.42 6.03
CA MET A 71 -0.48 -2.95 5.88
C MET A 71 -0.93 -3.74 7.11
N GLU A 72 -0.04 -4.50 7.75
CA GLU A 72 -0.30 -5.16 9.04
C GLU A 72 -0.51 -4.15 10.16
N ALA A 73 0.25 -3.05 10.21
CA ALA A 73 0.04 -2.01 11.21
C ALA A 73 -1.37 -1.39 11.10
N LYS A 74 -1.86 -1.14 9.88
CA LYS A 74 -3.21 -0.61 9.64
C LYS A 74 -4.30 -1.65 9.93
N HIS A 75 -4.07 -2.91 9.60
CA HIS A 75 -4.99 -4.03 9.86
C HIS A 75 -5.10 -4.34 11.36
N ASN A 76 -3.97 -4.48 12.05
CA ASN A 76 -3.86 -4.74 13.48
C ASN A 76 -4.42 -3.57 14.32
N TRP A 77 -4.25 -2.33 13.88
CA TRP A 77 -4.90 -1.18 14.54
C TRP A 77 -6.44 -1.27 14.47
N ARG A 78 -6.99 -1.65 13.31
CA ARG A 78 -8.43 -1.79 13.11
C ARG A 78 -9.02 -2.94 13.93
N ILE A 79 -8.32 -4.08 13.99
CA ILE A 79 -8.71 -5.22 14.83
C ILE A 79 -8.61 -4.89 16.32
N ASN A 80 -7.53 -4.24 16.76
CA ASN A 80 -7.35 -3.87 18.17
C ASN A 80 -8.40 -2.87 18.67
N ASN A 81 -8.81 -1.90 17.84
CA ASN A 81 -9.89 -0.97 18.20
C ASN A 81 -11.25 -1.67 18.34
N LEU A 82 -11.57 -2.61 17.44
CA LEU A 82 -12.78 -3.45 17.53
C LEU A 82 -12.77 -4.34 18.78
N ASN A 83 -11.63 -4.92 19.13
CA ASN A 83 -11.48 -5.75 20.31
C ASN A 83 -11.64 -4.94 21.61
N ARG A 84 -11.04 -3.74 21.70
CA ARG A 84 -11.24 -2.83 22.84
C ARG A 84 -12.73 -2.48 23.03
N TYR A 85 -13.44 -2.18 21.95
CA TYR A 85 -14.86 -1.84 22.02
C TYR A 85 -15.73 -3.03 22.45
N ARG A 86 -15.46 -4.23 21.92
CA ARG A 86 -16.14 -5.47 22.34
C ARG A 86 -15.88 -5.82 23.80
N GLU A 87 -14.68 -5.57 24.30
CA GLU A 87 -14.33 -5.79 25.69
C GLU A 87 -15.02 -4.78 26.62
N TYR A 88 -15.08 -3.51 26.22
CA TYR A 88 -15.85 -2.47 26.92
C TYR A 88 -17.33 -2.86 27.05
N GLU A 89 -17.97 -3.26 25.94
CA GLU A 89 -19.38 -3.69 25.95
C GLU A 89 -19.60 -4.95 26.80
N ARG A 90 -18.68 -5.92 26.78
CA ARG A 90 -18.73 -7.09 27.68
C ARG A 90 -18.67 -6.69 29.16
N ARG A 91 -17.72 -5.82 29.52
CA ARG A 91 -17.55 -5.35 30.91
C ARG A 91 -18.74 -4.53 31.37
N ARG A 92 -19.29 -3.67 30.49
CA ARG A 92 -20.51 -2.90 30.71
C ARG A 92 -21.74 -3.79 30.90
N TRP A 93 -21.89 -4.84 30.09
CA TRP A 93 -22.95 -5.84 30.23
C TRP A 93 -22.86 -6.59 31.56
N TYR A 94 -21.65 -7.04 31.93
CA TYR A 94 -21.41 -7.73 33.20
C TYR A 94 -21.72 -6.83 34.40
N TRP A 95 -21.29 -5.57 34.36
CA TRP A 95 -21.64 -4.57 35.38
C TRP A 95 -23.15 -4.35 35.50
N ARG A 96 -23.85 -4.22 34.37
CA ARG A 96 -25.32 -4.08 34.34
C ARG A 96 -26.07 -5.30 34.87
N LYS A 97 -25.47 -6.49 34.82
CA LYS A 97 -26.05 -7.73 35.35
C LYS A 97 -25.73 -7.95 36.83
N LYS A 98 -24.59 -7.46 37.31
CA LYS A 98 -24.11 -7.67 38.68
C LYS A 98 -24.65 -6.67 39.70
N TYR A 99 -24.99 -5.45 39.26
CA TYR A 99 -25.39 -4.35 40.15
C TYR A 99 -26.78 -3.79 39.81
N LYS A 100 -27.66 -4.62 39.22
CA LYS A 100 -29.10 -4.36 39.08
C LYS A 100 -29.88 -5.36 39.88
#